data_AF-A0A2E3XVN2-F1
#
_entry.id   AF-A0A2E3XVN2-F1
#
_cell.length_a   1.000
_cell.length_b   1.000
_cell.length_c   1.000
_cell.angle_alpha   90.00
_cell.angle_beta   90.00
_cell.angle_gamma   90.00
#
_symmetry.space_group_name_H-M   'P 1'
#
loop_
_entity.id
_entity.type
_entity.pdbx_description
1 polymer ?
#
loop_
_entity_poly.entity_id
_entity_poly.type
_entity_poly.pdbx_seq_one_letter_code
_entity_poly.pdbx_strand_id
1 'polypeptide(L)'
;MKSLFILSLVLISNMSFALSERVVKREVNEEIRNGRLLGVSYVDELNFLGCNENLCELDFTYQTSGCHWDMCYDLECSGVLTFDTNELVTDLKEQNCIDL
;
A
#
# COMPACT_ATOMS: atom_id res chain seq x y z
N MET A 1 -13.09 -43.78 -7.69
CA MET A 1 -12.32 -42.90 -6.78
C MET A 1 -11.52 -41.91 -7.62
N LYS A 2 -12.13 -40.80 -8.05
CA LYS A 2 -11.50 -39.72 -8.84
C LYS A 2 -12.14 -38.39 -8.42
N SER A 3 -11.97 -37.97 -7.17
CA SER A 3 -12.43 -36.66 -6.73
C SER A 3 -11.80 -36.29 -5.38
N LEU A 4 -10.50 -36.06 -5.35
CA LEU A 4 -9.79 -35.59 -4.15
C LEU A 4 -8.51 -34.78 -4.46
N PHE A 5 -8.21 -34.50 -5.73
CA PHE A 5 -6.97 -33.82 -6.14
C PHE A 5 -7.12 -32.31 -6.41
N ILE A 6 -8.30 -31.72 -6.22
CA ILE A 6 -8.54 -30.30 -6.55
C ILE A 6 -8.45 -29.39 -5.31
N LEU A 7 -8.56 -29.91 -4.09
CA LEU A 7 -8.49 -29.07 -2.88
C LEU A 7 -7.07 -28.63 -2.49
N SER A 8 -6.01 -29.29 -2.98
CA SER A 8 -4.62 -28.99 -2.61
C SER A 8 -3.99 -27.84 -3.40
N LEU A 9 -4.46 -27.55 -4.62
CA LEU A 9 -3.90 -26.45 -5.42
C LEU A 9 -4.36 -25.05 -4.94
N VAL A 10 -5.54 -24.95 -4.30
CA VAL A 10 -6.09 -23.67 -3.83
C VAL A 10 -5.37 -23.17 -2.57
N LEU A 11 -4.79 -24.06 -1.75
CA LEU A 11 -4.03 -23.63 -0.56
C LEU A 11 -2.64 -23.05 -0.90
N ILE A 12 -2.00 -23.51 -1.98
CA ILE A 12 -0.63 -23.10 -2.33
C ILE A 12 -0.61 -21.72 -2.99
N SER A 13 -1.64 -21.40 -3.80
CA SER A 13 -1.77 -20.07 -4.39
C SER A 13 -2.00 -19.01 -3.30
N ASN A 14 -2.95 -19.24 -2.39
CA ASN A 14 -3.27 -18.30 -1.31
C ASN A 14 -2.09 -18.02 -0.37
N MET A 15 -1.23 -19.01 -0.09
CA MET A 15 -0.01 -18.79 0.70
C MET A 15 1.01 -17.89 0.00
N SER A 16 1.12 -18.00 -1.33
CA SER A 16 2.04 -17.16 -2.10
C SER A 16 1.56 -15.70 -2.15
N PHE A 17 0.25 -15.49 -2.34
CA PHE A 17 -0.38 -14.17 -2.31
C PHE A 17 -0.34 -13.51 -0.92
N ALA A 18 -0.56 -14.29 0.15
CA ALA A 18 -0.47 -13.75 1.51
C ALA A 18 0.97 -13.37 1.90
N LEU A 19 1.97 -14.07 1.34
CA LEU A 19 3.38 -13.73 1.54
C LEU A 19 3.74 -12.46 0.77
N SER A 20 3.27 -12.30 -0.47
CA SER A 20 3.51 -11.09 -1.27
C SER A 20 2.86 -9.86 -0.62
N GLU A 21 1.62 -9.96 -0.12
CA GLU A 21 0.96 -8.86 0.60
C GLU A 21 1.80 -8.36 1.79
N ARG A 22 2.27 -9.28 2.63
CA ARG A 22 3.04 -8.93 3.84
C ARG A 22 4.37 -8.28 3.52
N VAL A 23 5.07 -8.79 2.50
CA VAL A 23 6.35 -8.21 2.06
C VAL A 23 6.10 -6.81 1.51
N VAL A 24 5.15 -6.64 0.59
CA VAL A 24 4.82 -5.34 0.00
C VAL A 24 4.44 -4.33 1.07
N LYS A 25 3.53 -4.68 1.99
CA LYS A 25 3.15 -3.81 3.11
C LYS A 25 4.36 -3.42 3.98
N ARG A 26 5.31 -4.34 4.21
CA ARG A 26 6.51 -4.03 5.00
C ARG A 26 7.42 -3.03 4.30
N GLU A 27 7.78 -3.30 3.05
CA GLU A 27 8.67 -2.43 2.27
C GLU A 27 8.09 -1.02 2.12
N VAL A 28 6.79 -0.92 1.78
CA VAL A 28 6.09 0.37 1.66
C VAL A 28 6.07 1.13 2.99
N ASN A 29 5.82 0.44 4.10
CA ASN A 29 5.87 1.08 5.42
C ASN A 29 7.28 1.57 5.78
N GLU A 30 8.34 0.87 5.38
CA GLU A 30 9.72 1.33 5.60
C GLU A 30 10.02 2.60 4.80
N GLU A 31 9.62 2.66 3.53
CA GLU A 31 9.79 3.84 2.68
C GLU A 31 8.97 5.04 3.17
N ILE A 32 7.73 4.82 3.63
CA ILE A 32 6.91 5.83 4.30
C ILE A 32 7.62 6.31 5.57
N ARG A 33 8.09 5.41 6.44
CA ARG A 33 8.75 5.79 7.69
C ARG A 33 9.99 6.65 7.46
N ASN A 34 10.69 6.41 6.35
CA ASN A 34 11.85 7.19 5.92
C ASN A 34 11.48 8.54 5.26
N GLY A 35 10.19 8.83 5.09
CA GLY A 35 9.66 10.07 4.50
C GLY A 35 9.82 10.16 2.98
N ARG A 36 10.15 9.06 2.31
CA ARG A 36 10.55 9.07 0.89
C ARG A 36 9.38 9.01 -0.08
N LEU A 37 8.27 8.41 0.34
CA LEU A 37 7.15 8.11 -0.55
C LEU A 37 6.08 9.21 -0.56
N LEU A 38 5.60 9.57 0.63
CA LEU A 38 4.44 10.46 0.82
C LEU A 38 4.79 11.77 1.55
N GLY A 39 6.07 11.98 1.88
CA GLY A 39 6.51 13.09 2.72
C GLY A 39 6.00 13.03 4.18
N VAL A 40 5.35 11.93 4.57
CA VAL A 40 4.90 11.63 5.94
C VAL A 40 5.60 10.40 6.46
N SER A 41 5.74 10.29 7.78
CA SER A 41 6.39 9.15 8.44
C SER A 41 5.42 8.05 8.88
N TYR A 42 4.12 8.23 8.63
CA TYR A 42 3.06 7.33 9.07
C TYR A 42 1.84 7.43 8.13
N VAL A 43 1.09 6.32 8.04
CA VAL A 43 -0.21 6.23 7.37
C VAL A 43 -1.20 5.58 8.32
N ASP A 44 -2.42 6.13 8.39
CA ASP A 44 -3.49 5.63 9.26
C ASP A 44 -4.02 4.28 8.77
N GLU A 45 -4.22 4.18 7.46
CA GLU A 45 -4.70 2.98 6.80
C GLU A 45 -3.83 2.68 5.57
N LEU A 46 -3.52 1.39 5.37
CA LEU A 46 -2.79 0.90 4.21
C LEU A 46 -3.37 -0.46 3.79
N ASN A 47 -4.26 -0.44 2.81
CA ASN A 47 -4.95 -1.65 2.36
C ASN A 47 -4.36 -2.16 1.05
N PHE A 48 -4.09 -3.46 1.01
CA PHE A 48 -3.58 -4.09 -0.21
C PHE A 48 -4.75 -4.43 -1.13
N LEU A 49 -4.76 -3.86 -2.33
CA LEU A 49 -5.86 -4.00 -3.29
C LEU A 49 -5.68 -5.27 -4.14
N GLY A 50 -4.43 -5.64 -4.41
CA GLY A 50 -4.07 -6.84 -5.16
C GLY A 50 -2.76 -6.69 -5.91
N CYS A 51 -2.32 -7.76 -6.55
CA CYS A 51 -1.25 -7.70 -7.56
C CYS A 51 -1.73 -8.32 -8.86
N ASN A 52 -1.27 -7.76 -9.97
CA ASN A 52 -1.17 -8.50 -11.22
C ASN A 52 0.17 -9.27 -11.26
N GLU A 53 0.69 -9.60 -12.45
CA GLU A 53 1.92 -10.36 -12.62
C GLU A 53 3.10 -9.83 -11.78
N ASN A 54 3.29 -8.51 -11.72
CA ASN A 54 4.42 -7.89 -11.01
C ASN A 54 4.05 -6.59 -10.28
N LEU A 55 2.89 -6.00 -10.60
CA LEU A 55 2.46 -4.72 -10.08
C LEU A 55 1.41 -4.93 -9.01
N CYS A 56 1.72 -4.48 -7.81
CA CYS A 56 0.82 -4.48 -6.68
C CYS A 56 0.27 -3.08 -6.45
N GLU A 57 -0.99 -2.99 -6.03
CA GLU A 57 -1.60 -1.72 -5.66
C GLU A 57 -1.99 -1.72 -4.18
N LEU A 58 -1.73 -0.61 -3.50
CA LEU A 58 -2.21 -0.37 -2.14
C LEU A 58 -3.00 0.94 -2.10
N ASP A 59 -4.15 0.94 -1.44
CA ASP A 59 -4.73 2.20 -0.97
C ASP A 59 -4.03 2.65 0.30
N PHE A 60 -4.00 3.96 0.49
CA PHE A 60 -3.60 4.54 1.76
C PHE A 60 -4.52 5.69 2.14
N THR A 61 -4.61 5.93 3.44
CA THR A 61 -5.19 7.13 4.03
C THR A 61 -4.28 7.61 5.15
N TYR A 62 -4.07 8.92 5.23
CA TYR A 62 -3.38 9.54 6.35
C TYR A 62 -3.88 10.96 6.62
N GLN A 63 -3.81 11.38 7.88
CA GLN A 63 -4.03 12.78 8.27
C GLN A 63 -2.71 13.51 8.48
N THR A 64 -2.65 14.77 8.06
CA THR A 64 -1.50 15.64 8.29
C THR A 64 -1.94 17.05 8.59
N SER A 65 -1.32 17.65 9.60
CA SER A 65 -1.57 19.02 9.97
C SER A 65 -0.26 19.80 9.94
N GLY A 66 -0.35 21.09 9.63
CA GLY A 66 0.80 21.98 9.59
C GLY A 66 0.38 23.43 9.58
N CYS A 67 1.35 24.33 9.77
CA CYS A 67 1.12 25.76 9.65
C CYS A 67 2.15 26.38 8.72
N HIS A 68 1.69 27.19 7.78
CA HIS A 68 2.51 28.02 6.91
C HIS A 68 2.14 29.49 7.12
N TRP A 69 3.09 30.26 7.65
CA TRP A 69 2.90 31.66 8.05
C TRP A 69 1.75 31.83 9.05
N ASP A 70 0.60 32.32 8.61
CA ASP A 70 -0.61 32.61 9.38
C ASP A 70 -1.78 31.64 9.09
N MET A 71 -1.55 30.65 8.22
CA MET A 71 -2.55 29.63 7.89
C MET A 71 -2.12 28.28 8.43
N CYS A 72 -2.97 27.67 9.25
CA CYS A 72 -2.85 26.27 9.60
C CYS A 72 -3.82 25.46 8.75
N TYR A 73 -3.37 24.27 8.36
CA TYR A 73 -4.17 23.29 7.65
C TYR A 73 -4.24 22.02 8.47
N ASP A 74 -5.37 21.34 8.33
CA ASP A 74 -5.55 19.96 8.74
C ASP A 74 -6.14 19.24 7.54
N LEU A 75 -5.41 18.24 7.04
CA LEU A 75 -5.72 17.58 5.79
C LEU A 75 -5.89 16.08 6.02
N GLU A 76 -6.90 15.51 5.38
CA GLU A 76 -7.00 14.07 5.16
C GLU A 76 -6.61 13.78 3.71
N CYS A 77 -5.55 12.99 3.55
CA CYS A 77 -5.04 12.57 2.26
C CYS A 77 -5.34 11.09 2.04
N SER A 78 -5.85 10.76 0.86
CA SER A 78 -6.06 9.38 0.43
C SER A 78 -5.55 9.19 -1.00
N GLY A 79 -5.22 7.96 -1.37
CA GLY A 79 -4.66 7.69 -2.68
C GLY A 79 -4.33 6.24 -2.94
N VAL A 80 -3.60 6.01 -4.04
CA VAL A 80 -3.16 4.69 -4.46
C VAL A 80 -1.65 4.71 -4.74
N LEU A 81 -0.96 3.76 -4.14
CA LEU A 81 0.44 3.44 -4.42
C LEU A 81 0.51 2.23 -5.33
N THR A 82 1.44 2.26 -6.28
CA THR A 82 1.79 1.12 -7.11
C THR A 82 3.18 0.65 -6.76
N PHE A 83 3.35 -0.65 -6.55
CA PHE A 83 4.61 -1.28 -6.17
C PHE A 83 4.99 -2.36 -7.19
N ASP A 84 6.11 -2.20 -7.87
CA ASP A 84 6.67 -3.24 -8.74
C ASP A 84 7.53 -4.20 -7.90
N THR A 85 7.14 -5.48 -7.85
CA THR A 85 7.82 -6.49 -7.03
C THR A 85 9.15 -6.97 -7.61
N ASN A 86 9.41 -6.72 -8.90
CA ASN A 86 10.68 -7.08 -9.56
C ASN A 86 11.72 -5.98 -9.41
N GLU A 87 11.29 -4.71 -9.50
CA GLU A 87 12.18 -3.55 -9.41
C GLU A 87 12.25 -2.94 -8.01
N LEU A 88 11.35 -3.33 -7.10
CA LEU A 88 11.17 -2.75 -5.76
C LEU A 88 10.96 -1.23 -5.82
N VAL A 89 10.30 -0.77 -6.89
CA VAL A 89 9.98 0.64 -7.11
C VAL A 89 8.56 0.87 -6.61
N THR A 90 8.38 1.94 -5.83
CA THR A 90 7.08 2.39 -5.36
C THR A 90 6.78 3.74 -5.95
N ASP A 91 5.66 3.85 -6.66
CA ASP A 91 5.20 5.08 -7.29
C ASP A 91 3.86 5.52 -6.71
N LEU A 92 3.67 6.84 -6.59
CA LEU A 92 2.40 7.45 -6.24
C LEU A 92 1.56 7.62 -7.51
N LYS A 93 0.50 6.83 -7.65
CA LYS A 93 -0.39 6.88 -8.82
C LYS A 93 -1.39 8.03 -8.70
N GLU A 94 -1.99 8.18 -7.53
CA GLU A 94 -2.97 9.23 -7.25
C GLU A 94 -2.91 9.61 -5.76
N GLN A 95 -3.09 10.89 -5.49
CA GLN A 95 -3.29 11.43 -4.14
C GLN A 95 -4.29 12.58 -4.19
N ASN A 96 -5.27 12.52 -3.31
CA ASN A 96 -6.23 13.59 -3.09
C ASN A 96 -6.22 13.96 -1.61
N CYS A 97 -6.14 15.27 -1.31
CA CYS A 97 -6.16 15.77 0.05
C CYS A 97 -7.33 16.76 0.20
N ILE A 98 -8.08 16.63 1.28
CA ILE A 98 -9.21 17.48 1.62
C ILE A 98 -8.99 18.14 2.98
N ASP A 99 -9.49 19.36 3.15
CA ASP A 99 -9.51 20.04 4.45
C ASP A 99 -10.47 19.34 5.42
N LEU A 100 -10.03 19.19 6.68
CA LEU A 100 -10.81 18.63 7.79
C LEU A 100 -11.61 19.69 8.57
#